data_AF-A0A285FEZ7-F1
#
_entry.id   AF-A0A285FEZ7-F1
#
_cell.length_a   1.000
_cell.length_b   1.000
_cell.length_c   1.000
_cell.angle_alpha   90.00
_cell.angle_beta   90.00
_cell.angle_gamma   90.00
#
_symmetry.space_group_name_H-M   'P 1'
#
loop_
_entity.id
_entity.type
_entity.pdbx_description
1 polymer ?
#
loop_
_entity_poly.entity_id
_entity_poly.type
_entity_poly.pdbx_seq_one_letter_code
_entity_poly.pdbx_strand_id
1 'polypeptide(L)' 'MPTTRPRPLLAVRLTGPANIVAAHKRHLIEHFAAVYGENHICRTSTRHADHVGEINAYLTVRPTEVSPR' A
#
# COMPACT_ATOMS: atom_id res chain seq x y z
N MET A 1 -15.11 -3.14 22.68
CA MET A 1 -15.31 -3.99 21.49
C MET A 1 -14.02 -3.98 20.69
N PRO A 2 -13.46 -5.14 20.27
CA PRO A 2 -12.28 -5.11 19.41
C PRO A 2 -12.72 -4.50 18.08
N THR A 3 -12.11 -3.38 17.69
CA THR A 3 -12.23 -2.83 16.35
C THR A 3 -11.46 -3.77 15.43
N THR A 4 -12.12 -4.84 14.98
CA THR A 4 -11.53 -5.82 14.06
C THR A 4 -11.34 -5.13 12.72
N ARG A 5 -10.24 -4.38 12.59
CA ARG A 5 -9.86 -3.71 11.36
C ARG A 5 -9.82 -4.79 10.27
N PRO A 6 -10.54 -4.62 9.15
CA PRO A 6 -10.59 -5.62 8.10
C PRO A 6 -9.18 -6.04 7.69
N ARG A 7 -8.92 -7.35 7.65
CA ARG A 7 -7.61 -7.87 7.24
C ARG A 7 -7.36 -7.39 5.81
N PRO A 8 -6.20 -6.76 5.53
CA PRO A 8 -5.90 -6.32 4.17
C PRO A 8 -5.86 -7.53 3.23
N LEU A 9 -6.37 -7.34 2.02
CA LEU A 9 -6.34 -8.36 0.97
C LEU A 9 -4.91 -8.60 0.50
N LEU A 10 -4.13 -7.52 0.43
CA LEU A 10 -2.74 -7.54 0.06
C LEU A 10 -1.97 -6.51 0.89
N ALA A 11 -0.79 -6.89 1.35
CA ALA A 11 0.17 -6.02 1.99
C ALA A 11 1.55 -6.23 1.36
N VAL A 12 2.15 -5.16 0.85
CA VAL A 12 3.48 -5.16 0.23
C VAL A 12 4.38 -4.20 0.97
N ARG A 13 5.61 -4.64 1.25
CA ARG A 13 6.70 -3.80 1.72
C ARG A 13 7.80 -3.80 0.68
N LEU A 14 8.21 -2.62 0.24
CA LEU A 14 9.39 -2.40 -0.58
C LEU A 14 10.46 -1.73 0.29
N THR A 15 11.69 -2.23 0.21
CA THR A 15 12.85 -1.66 0.90
C THR A 15 13.98 -1.54 -0.11
N GLY A 16 14.68 -0.40 -0.11
CA GLY A 16 15.84 -0.17 -0.97
C GLY A 16 16.00 1.29 -1.36
N PRO A 17 16.82 1.58 -2.40
CA PRO A 17 17.13 2.94 -2.82
C PRO A 17 15.89 3.77 -3.15
N ALA A 18 15.86 5.02 -2.68
CA ALA A 18 14.68 5.89 -2.74
C ALA A 18 14.10 6.03 -4.16
N ASN A 19 14.95 6.20 -5.17
CA ASN A 19 14.55 6.33 -6.57
C ASN A 19 13.87 5.05 -7.10
N ILE A 20 14.45 3.87 -6.81
CA ILE A 20 13.94 2.58 -7.27
C ILE A 20 12.63 2.23 -6.55
N VAL A 21 12.57 2.44 -5.24
CA VAL A 21 11.37 2.16 -4.45
C VAL A 21 10.24 3.12 -4.82
N ALA A 22 10.51 4.39 -5.11
CA ALA A 22 9.50 5.33 -5.58
C ALA A 22 8.92 4.93 -6.94
N ALA A 23 9.76 4.50 -7.89
CA ALA A 23 9.32 4.02 -9.20
C ALA A 23 8.44 2.76 -9.08
N HIS A 24 8.89 1.76 -8.30
CA HIS A 24 8.10 0.54 -8.07
C HIS A 24 6.80 0.83 -7.32
N LYS A 25 6.83 1.70 -6.30
CA LYS A 25 5.63 2.10 -5.58
C LYS A 25 4.59 2.69 -6.52
N ARG A 26 5.00 3.58 -7.44
CA ARG A 26 4.09 4.18 -8.42
C ARG A 26 3.47 3.12 -9.34
N HIS A 27 4.32 2.25 -9.90
CA HIS A 27 3.87 1.15 -10.76
C HIS A 27 2.85 0.24 -10.05
N LEU A 28 3.12 -0.12 -8.79
CA LEU A 28 2.20 -0.96 -8.00
C LEU A 28 0.88 -0.26 -7.67
N ILE A 29 0.88 1.05 -7.42
CA ILE A 29 -0.38 1.79 -7.21
C ILE A 29 -1.26 1.71 -8.46
N GLU A 30 -0.68 1.97 -9.63
CA GLU A 30 -1.37 1.92 -10.92
C GLU A 30 -1.87 0.49 -11.21
N HIS A 31 -1.02 -0.51 -10.96
CA HIS A 31 -1.37 -1.93 -11.13
C HIS A 31 -2.50 -2.36 -10.19
N PHE A 32 -2.44 -1.99 -8.90
CA PHE A 32 -3.49 -2.34 -7.94
C PHE A 32 -4.82 -1.65 -8.26
N ALA A 33 -4.79 -0.40 -8.74
CA ALA A 33 -6.00 0.27 -9.20
C ALA A 33 -6.64 -0.47 -10.38
N ALA A 34 -5.85 -0.95 -11.33
CA ALA A 34 -6.34 -1.72 -12.47
C ALA A 34 -6.87 -3.11 -12.08
N VAL A 35 -6.22 -3.80 -11.14
CA VAL A 35 -6.59 -5.18 -10.76
C VAL A 35 -7.78 -5.22 -9.79
N TYR A 36 -7.80 -4.34 -8.79
CA TYR A 36 -8.81 -4.39 -7.73
C TYR A 36 -10.00 -3.45 -7.98
N GLY A 37 -9.86 -2.46 -8.86
CA GLY A 37 -10.93 -1.52 -9.19
C GLY A 37 -11.35 -0.61 -8.03
N GLU A 38 -12.49 0.07 -8.19
CA GLU A 38 -12.95 1.16 -7.30
C GLU A 38 -13.46 0.69 -5.93
N ASN A 39 -13.78 -0.60 -5.80
CA ASN A 39 -14.24 -1.20 -4.55
C ASN A 39 -13.11 -1.44 -3.54
N HIS A 40 -11.90 -0.98 -3.84
CA HIS A 40 -10.73 -1.17 -3.01
C HIS A 40 -9.93 0.12 -2.84
N ILE A 41 -9.41 0.31 -1.63
CA ILE A 41 -8.52 1.42 -1.30
C ILE A 41 -7.11 0.87 -1.19
N CYS A 42 -6.19 1.43 -1.99
CA CYS A 42 -4.75 1.24 -1.80
C CYS A 42 -4.21 2.34 -0.87
N ARG A 43 -3.87 1.97 0.37
CA ARG A 43 -3.21 2.88 1.31
C ARG A 43 -1.70 2.71 1.20
N THR A 44 -0.99 3.81 0.99
CA THR A 44 0.47 3.82 0.96
C THR A 44 1.08 4.64 2.09
N SER A 45 2.26 4.24 2.55
CA SER A 45 3.07 4.99 3.53
C SER A 45 4.54 4.80 3.18
N THR A 46 5.33 5.85 3.30
CA THR A 46 6.77 5.80 3.07
C THR A 46 7.49 6.26 4.33
N ARG A 47 8.54 5.54 4.71
CA ARG A 47 9.39 5.84 5.87
C ARG A 47 10.85 5.74 5.44
N HIS A 48 11.72 6.47 6.13
CA HIS A 48 13.17 6.25 5.98
C HIS A 48 13.53 4.81 6.40
N ALA A 49 14.52 4.25 5.74
CA ALA A 49 15.17 3.02 6.20
C ALA A 49 16.41 3.35 7.02
N ASP A 50 16.95 2.33 7.68
CA ASP A 50 18.14 2.48 8.53
C ASP A 50 19.40 2.80 7.70
N HIS A 51 19.43 2.37 6.43
CA HIS A 51 20.52 2.70 5.51
C HIS A 51 20.30 4.05 4.83
N VAL A 52 21.37 4.85 4.74
CA VAL A 52 21.34 6.18 4.14
C VAL A 52 20.96 6.07 2.65
N GLY A 53 19.96 6.86 2.24
CA GLY A 53 19.46 6.87 0.86
C GLY A 53 18.42 5.80 0.55
N GLU A 54 18.11 4.91 1.50
CA GLU A 54 17.05 3.92 1.36
C GLU A 54 15.74 4.34 2.03
N ILE A 55 14.64 3.81 1.52
CA ILE A 55 13.30 3.99 2.07
C ILE A 55 12.57 2.67 2.20
N ASN A 56 11.65 2.62 3.15
CA ASN A 56 10.62 1.61 3.26
C ASN A 56 9.30 2.18 2.72
N ALA A 57 8.75 1.58 1.66
CA ALA A 57 7.40 1.86 1.21
C ALA A 57 6.45 0.71 1.56
N TYR A 58 5.35 1.04 2.23
CA TYR A 58 4.28 0.11 2.59
C TYR A 58 3.08 0.41 1.71
N LEU A 59 2.53 -0.61 1.07
CA LEU A 59 1.30 -0.55 0.31
C LEU A 59 0.34 -1.59 0.88
N THR A 60 -0.91 -1.20 1.12
CA THR A 60 -1.94 -2.10 1.63
C THR A 60 -3.22 -1.90 0.84
N VAL A 61 -3.76 -2.98 0.29
CA VAL A 61 -5.05 -2.99 -0.40
C VAL A 61 -6.11 -3.51 0.56
N ARG A 62 -7.20 -2.78 0.67
CA ARG A 62 -8.35 -3.14 1.50
C ARG A 62 -9.64 -2.97 0.71
N PRO A 63 -10.69 -3.74 1.00
CA PRO A 63 -12.01 -3.42 0.52
C PRO A 63 -12.39 -2.03 1.03
N THR A 64 -13.01 -1.23 0.17
CA THR A 64 -13.78 -0.07 0.60
C THR A 64 -14.93 -0.65 1.40
N GLU A 65 -15.02 -0.39 2.71
CA GLU A 65 -16.20 -0.77 3.48
C GLU A 65 -17.41 -0.12 2.81
N VAL A 66 -18.20 -0.92 2.10
CA VAL A 66 -19.52 -0.50 1.64
C VAL A 66 -20.34 -0.43 2.92
N SER A 67 -20.40 0.73 3.54
CA SER A 67 -21.39 1.01 4.58
C SER A 67 -22.74 0.68 3.96
N PRO A 68 -23.51 -0.30 4.47
CA PRO A 68 -24.86 -0.51 3.98
C PRO A 68 -25.63 0.79 4.22
N ARG A 69 -26.20 1.33 3.15
CA ARG A 69 -27.10 2.48 3.21
C ARG A 69 -28.36 2.11 3.99
#